data_AF-A0A7C5AW92-F1
#
_entry.id   AF-A0A7C5AW92-F1
#
_cell.length_a   1.000
_cell.length_b   1.000
_cell.length_c   1.000
_cell.angle_alpha   90.00
_cell.angle_beta   90.00
_cell.angle_gamma   90.00
#
_symmetry.space_group_name_H-M   'P 1'
#
loop_
_entity.id
_entity.type
_entity.pdbx_description
1 polymer ?
#
loop_
_entity_poly.entity_id
_entity_poly.type
_entity_poly.pdbx_seq_one_letter_code
_entity_poly.pdbx_strand_id
1 'polypeptide(L)'
;MEEKPRETVENTTEGIPDIRTIIREAIAEYKRQESMKTEPAYKSELAEERRRREQLERRLNELVQENERNRQIAEEAERNALIRAELQRLGVVKVDLAYKAIKDDVKRTEDGRLVATSENGTLSLRDYLKQFVAENPEFLPARNLGGSGVGAGQRLAPQSGPAIDLDKIRPGMNPEELERVRQEVAKIASQTLGGQ
;
A
#
# COMPACT_ATOMS: atom_id res chain seq x y z
N MET A 1 -64.38 -62.06 -81.36
CA MET A 1 -62.96 -61.90 -81.00
C MET A 1 -62.95 -61.00 -79.80
N GLU A 2 -62.70 -61.53 -78.60
CA GLU A 2 -62.50 -60.70 -77.41
C GLU A 2 -61.69 -61.52 -76.41
N GLU A 3 -60.73 -60.83 -75.80
CA GLU A 3 -59.45 -61.34 -75.33
C GLU A 3 -59.52 -62.04 -73.97
N LYS A 4 -58.69 -63.07 -73.79
CA LYS A 4 -58.32 -63.61 -72.47
C LYS A 4 -57.53 -62.55 -71.70
N PRO A 5 -57.83 -62.28 -70.42
CA PRO A 5 -56.93 -61.50 -69.59
C PRO A 5 -55.69 -62.33 -69.26
N ARG A 6 -54.53 -61.73 -69.52
CA ARG A 6 -53.21 -62.26 -69.20
C ARG A 6 -53.04 -62.33 -67.69
N GLU A 7 -52.62 -63.48 -67.19
CA GLU A 7 -52.15 -63.67 -65.82
C GLU A 7 -50.97 -62.72 -65.55
N THR A 8 -51.17 -61.81 -64.61
CA THR A 8 -50.10 -61.02 -64.01
C THR A 8 -49.30 -61.91 -63.08
N VAL A 9 -48.09 -62.23 -63.48
CA VAL A 9 -47.09 -62.87 -62.62
C VAL A 9 -46.67 -61.85 -61.57
N GLU A 10 -47.28 -61.93 -60.38
CA GLU A 10 -46.77 -61.30 -59.18
C GLU A 10 -45.46 -62.00 -58.80
N ASN A 11 -44.33 -61.36 -59.10
CA ASN A 11 -43.05 -61.71 -58.52
C ASN A 11 -43.08 -61.33 -57.03
N THR A 12 -43.58 -62.26 -56.21
CA THR A 12 -43.40 -62.26 -54.76
C THR A 12 -41.92 -62.40 -54.46
N THR A 13 -41.24 -61.26 -54.28
CA THR A 13 -39.93 -61.23 -53.61
C THR A 13 -40.18 -61.00 -52.11
N GLU A 14 -40.88 -61.94 -51.50
CA GLU A 14 -40.91 -62.07 -50.04
C GLU A 14 -39.63 -62.78 -49.60
N GLY A 15 -38.89 -62.19 -48.66
CA GLY A 15 -37.98 -62.98 -47.81
C GLY A 15 -36.52 -62.59 -47.71
N ILE A 16 -36.06 -61.44 -48.22
CA ILE A 16 -34.73 -60.92 -47.84
C ILE A 16 -34.88 -59.43 -47.52
N PRO A 17 -34.66 -58.99 -46.25
CA PRO A 17 -34.61 -57.57 -45.97
C PRO A 17 -33.63 -56.91 -46.93
N ASP A 18 -34.08 -55.91 -47.67
CA ASP A 18 -33.30 -55.23 -48.71
C ASP A 18 -31.90 -54.94 -48.15
N ILE A 19 -30.89 -55.59 -48.72
CA ILE A 19 -29.51 -55.60 -48.22
C ILE A 19 -29.00 -54.16 -48.03
N ARG A 20 -29.49 -53.22 -48.84
CA ARG A 20 -29.19 -51.79 -48.73
C ARG A 20 -29.74 -51.14 -47.46
N THR A 21 -30.83 -51.64 -46.92
CA THR A 21 -31.45 -51.21 -45.66
C THR A 21 -30.66 -51.74 -44.49
N ILE A 22 -30.27 -53.02 -44.51
CA ILE A 22 -29.41 -53.64 -43.48
C ILE A 22 -28.06 -52.92 -43.42
N ILE A 23 -27.43 -52.65 -44.57
CA ILE A 23 -26.15 -51.93 -44.62
C ILE A 23 -26.30 -50.51 -44.08
N ARG A 24 -27.39 -49.79 -44.42
CA ARG A 24 -27.64 -48.45 -43.89
C ARG A 24 -27.86 -48.45 -42.38
N GLU A 25 -28.58 -49.43 -41.86
CA GLU A 25 -28.82 -49.61 -40.43
C GLU A 25 -27.51 -49.92 -39.69
N ALA A 26 -26.69 -50.83 -40.20
CA ALA A 26 -25.39 -51.16 -39.64
C ALA A 26 -24.42 -49.96 -39.62
N ILE A 27 -24.39 -49.14 -40.68
CA ILE A 27 -23.58 -47.91 -40.73
C ILE A 27 -24.10 -46.86 -39.73
N ALA A 28 -25.42 -46.72 -39.59
CA ALA A 28 -26.02 -45.79 -38.65
C ALA A 28 -25.76 -46.19 -37.19
N GLU A 29 -25.83 -47.49 -36.90
CA GLU A 29 -25.53 -48.06 -35.59
C GLU A 29 -24.04 -47.91 -35.25
N TYR A 30 -23.14 -48.18 -36.20
CA TYR A 30 -21.71 -47.96 -36.04
C TYR A 30 -21.38 -46.49 -35.75
N LYS A 31 -21.97 -45.55 -36.53
CA LYS A 31 -21.80 -44.11 -36.27
C LYS A 31 -22.32 -43.69 -34.89
N ARG A 32 -23.44 -44.26 -34.43
CA ARG A 32 -23.94 -44.01 -33.06
C ARG A 32 -23.02 -44.57 -32.00
N GLN A 33 -22.48 -45.78 -32.18
CA GLN A 33 -21.54 -46.36 -31.23
C GLN A 33 -20.24 -45.55 -31.15
N GLU A 34 -19.73 -45.08 -32.29
CA GLU A 34 -18.56 -44.19 -32.31
C GLU A 34 -18.87 -42.84 -31.65
N SER A 35 -20.00 -42.20 -31.97
CA SER A 35 -20.38 -40.93 -31.33
C SER A 35 -20.61 -41.08 -29.82
N MET A 36 -21.19 -42.20 -29.36
CA MET A 36 -21.35 -42.50 -27.94
C MET A 36 -20.02 -42.67 -27.20
N LYS A 37 -18.95 -43.10 -27.88
CA LYS A 37 -17.61 -43.21 -27.29
C LYS A 37 -16.87 -41.87 -27.30
N THR A 38 -17.01 -41.08 -28.36
CA THR A 38 -16.26 -39.82 -28.51
C THR A 38 -16.93 -38.62 -27.83
N GLU A 39 -18.27 -38.56 -27.79
CA GLU A 39 -18.99 -37.45 -27.15
C GLU A 39 -18.63 -37.25 -25.66
N PRO A 40 -18.51 -38.31 -24.83
CA PRO A 40 -18.12 -38.15 -23.43
C PRO A 40 -16.74 -37.50 -23.28
N ALA A 41 -15.78 -37.85 -24.14
CA ALA A 41 -14.43 -37.30 -24.11
C ALA A 41 -14.41 -35.81 -24.46
N TYR A 42 -15.12 -35.41 -25.52
CA TYR A 42 -15.26 -33.99 -25.88
C TYR A 42 -15.97 -33.17 -24.81
N LYS A 43 -17.01 -33.75 -24.18
CA LYS A 43 -17.72 -33.10 -23.07
C LYS A 43 -16.82 -32.95 -21.84
N SER A 44 -15.97 -33.94 -21.53
CA SER A 44 -15.00 -33.83 -20.44
C SER A 44 -13.90 -32.80 -20.74
N GLU A 45 -13.35 -32.78 -21.95
CA GLU A 45 -12.34 -31.80 -22.35
C GLU A 45 -12.91 -30.37 -22.28
N LEU A 46 -14.12 -30.16 -22.79
CA LEU A 46 -14.79 -28.87 -22.70
C LEU A 46 -15.06 -28.45 -21.24
N ALA A 47 -15.43 -29.39 -20.38
CA ALA A 47 -15.66 -29.13 -18.96
C ALA A 47 -14.35 -28.80 -18.23
N GLU A 48 -13.25 -29.49 -18.54
CA GLU A 48 -11.93 -29.17 -18.01
C GLU A 48 -11.46 -27.80 -18.47
N GLU A 49 -11.66 -27.47 -19.75
CA GLU A 49 -11.25 -26.17 -20.30
C GLU A 49 -12.04 -25.03 -19.67
N ARG A 50 -13.35 -25.22 -19.45
CA ARG A 50 -14.17 -24.27 -18.68
C ARG A 50 -13.68 -24.11 -17.25
N ARG A 51 -13.37 -25.21 -16.56
CA ARG A 51 -12.83 -25.16 -15.19
C ARG A 51 -11.48 -24.43 -15.12
N ARG A 52 -10.58 -24.71 -16.06
CA ARG A 52 -9.27 -24.05 -16.16
C ARG A 52 -9.44 -22.56 -16.44
N ARG A 53 -10.33 -22.20 -17.38
CA ARG A 53 -10.64 -20.81 -17.70
C ARG A 53 -11.23 -20.07 -16.51
N GLU A 54 -12.24 -20.63 -15.84
CA GLU A 54 -12.84 -20.04 -14.65
C GLU A 54 -11.82 -19.87 -13.51
N GLN A 55 -10.93 -20.85 -13.32
CA GLN A 55 -9.87 -20.75 -12.32
C GLN A 55 -8.87 -19.63 -12.65
N LEU A 56 -8.50 -19.47 -13.91
CA LEU A 56 -7.63 -18.40 -14.36
C LEU A 56 -8.30 -17.02 -14.24
N GLU A 57 -9.57 -16.90 -14.63
CA GLU A 57 -10.34 -15.66 -14.48
C GLU A 57 -10.45 -15.25 -13.00
N ARG A 58 -10.68 -16.21 -12.08
CA ARG A 58 -10.66 -15.94 -10.63
C ARG A 58 -9.30 -15.43 -10.16
N ARG A 59 -8.21 -16.12 -10.52
CA ARG A 59 -6.85 -15.72 -10.14
C ARG A 59 -6.47 -14.36 -10.72
N LEU A 60 -6.87 -14.06 -11.95
CA LEU A 60 -6.64 -12.75 -12.56
C LEU A 60 -7.39 -11.66 -11.81
N ASN A 61 -8.66 -11.88 -11.47
CA ASN A 61 -9.45 -10.92 -10.70
C ASN A 61 -8.86 -10.70 -9.30
N GLU A 62 -8.40 -11.77 -8.64
CA GLU A 62 -7.71 -11.69 -7.35
C GLU A 62 -6.43 -10.85 -7.44
N LEU A 63 -5.59 -11.13 -8.45
CA LEU A 63 -4.34 -10.38 -8.69
C LEU A 63 -4.60 -8.92 -9.03
N VAL A 64 -5.61 -8.61 -9.84
CA VAL A 64 -5.97 -7.22 -10.17
C VAL A 64 -6.39 -6.48 -8.92
N GLN A 65 -7.27 -7.07 -8.11
CA GLN A 65 -7.71 -6.44 -6.85
C GLN A 65 -6.57 -6.28 -5.85
N GLU A 66 -5.66 -7.24 -5.75
CA GLU A 66 -4.48 -7.13 -4.90
C GLU A 66 -3.53 -6.04 -5.41
N ASN A 67 -3.33 -5.95 -6.72
CA ASN A 67 -2.50 -4.94 -7.34
C ASN A 67 -3.05 -3.53 -7.11
N GLU A 68 -4.36 -3.34 -7.30
CA GLU A 68 -5.05 -2.08 -7.03
C GLU A 68 -4.93 -1.66 -5.57
N ARG A 69 -5.17 -2.58 -4.63
CA ARG A 69 -5.00 -2.33 -3.19
C ARG A 69 -3.56 -1.96 -2.84
N ASN A 70 -2.58 -2.73 -3.34
CA ASN A 70 -1.16 -2.45 -3.09
C ASN A 70 -0.73 -1.11 -3.68
N ARG A 71 -1.26 -0.77 -4.86
CA ARG A 71 -1.00 0.52 -5.50
C ARG A 71 -1.57 1.68 -4.69
N GLN A 72 -2.82 1.58 -4.22
CA GLN A 72 -3.42 2.61 -3.38
C GLN A 72 -2.64 2.82 -2.08
N ILE A 73 -2.24 1.73 -1.40
CA ILE A 73 -1.43 1.80 -0.18
C ILE A 73 -0.07 2.47 -0.46
N ALA A 74 0.58 2.10 -1.56
CA ALA A 74 1.85 2.70 -1.94
C ALA A 74 1.72 4.20 -2.27
N GLU A 75 0.68 4.59 -3.00
CA GLU A 75 0.41 5.98 -3.36
C GLU A 75 0.08 6.84 -2.13
N GLU A 76 -0.69 6.32 -1.17
CA GLU A 76 -0.97 6.99 0.09
C GLU A 76 0.29 7.12 0.96
N ALA A 77 1.12 6.09 1.03
CA ALA A 77 2.38 6.12 1.75
C ALA A 77 3.35 7.15 1.16
N GLU A 78 3.47 7.19 -0.17
CA GLU A 78 4.29 8.17 -0.90
C GLU A 78 3.78 9.60 -0.64
N ARG A 79 2.48 9.85 -0.79
CA ARG A 79 1.86 11.15 -0.52
C ARG A 79 2.11 11.60 0.92
N ASN A 80 1.89 10.71 1.88
CA ASN A 80 2.12 10.99 3.30
C ASN A 80 3.58 11.35 3.57
N ALA A 81 4.53 10.57 3.04
CA ALA A 81 5.95 10.83 3.18
C ALA A 81 6.36 12.19 2.57
N LEU A 82 5.87 12.51 1.37
CA LEU A 82 6.16 13.78 0.70
C LEU A 82 5.61 14.98 1.48
N ILE A 83 4.38 14.91 1.97
CA ILE A 83 3.78 16.00 2.76
C ILE A 83 4.58 16.22 4.06
N ARG A 84 4.91 15.14 4.78
CA ARG A 84 5.70 15.22 6.01
C ARG A 84 7.10 15.77 5.77
N ALA A 85 7.76 15.34 4.69
CA ALA A 85 9.09 15.82 4.33
C ALA A 85 9.08 17.33 4.03
N GLU A 86 8.07 17.83 3.31
CA GLU A 86 7.97 19.26 3.01
C GLU A 86 7.58 20.09 4.24
N LEU A 87 6.70 19.59 5.12
CA LEU A 87 6.41 20.23 6.42
C LEU A 87 7.67 20.33 7.29
N GLN A 88 8.47 19.27 7.38
CA GLN A 88 9.75 19.28 8.10
C GLN A 88 10.72 20.29 7.49
N ARG A 89 10.78 20.37 6.15
CA ARG A 89 11.61 21.35 5.43
C ARG A 89 11.21 22.79 5.75
N LEU A 90 9.93 23.06 5.98
CA LEU A 90 9.42 24.36 6.40
C LEU A 90 9.66 24.66 7.89
N GLY A 91 10.23 23.73 8.64
CA GLY A 91 10.57 23.90 10.04
C GLY A 91 9.40 23.64 11.00
N VAL A 92 8.35 22.95 10.56
CA VAL A 92 7.22 22.60 11.43
C VAL A 92 7.67 21.63 12.52
N VAL A 93 7.41 21.99 13.78
CA VAL A 93 7.75 21.19 14.97
C VAL A 93 6.74 20.07 15.18
N LYS A 94 5.45 20.36 15.02
CA LYS A 94 4.35 19.39 15.24
C LYS A 94 3.86 18.81 13.91
N VAL A 95 4.75 18.10 13.21
CA VAL A 95 4.52 17.59 11.85
C VAL A 95 3.27 16.71 11.78
N ASP A 96 3.05 15.83 12.74
CA ASP A 96 1.88 14.94 12.75
C ASP A 96 0.55 15.69 12.88
N LEU A 97 0.53 16.77 13.67
CA LEU A 97 -0.66 17.58 13.87
C LEU A 97 -0.96 18.42 12.62
N ALA A 98 0.08 19.05 12.05
CA ALA A 98 -0.04 19.78 10.79
C ALA A 98 -0.51 18.85 9.66
N TYR A 99 0.10 17.67 9.52
CA TYR A 99 -0.29 16.66 8.53
C TYR A 99 -1.78 16.29 8.64
N LYS A 100 -2.27 16.05 9.87
CA LYS A 100 -3.69 15.72 10.09
C LYS A 100 -4.64 16.83 9.64
N ALA A 101 -4.24 18.09 9.76
CA ALA A 101 -5.06 19.23 9.36
C ALA A 101 -5.16 19.38 7.83
N ILE A 102 -4.09 19.07 7.10
CA ILE A 102 -3.98 19.34 5.66
C ILE A 102 -4.16 18.13 4.76
N LYS A 103 -4.09 16.90 5.31
CA LYS A 103 -4.00 15.68 4.49
C LYS A 103 -5.13 15.66 3.47
N ASP A 104 -6.37 16.01 3.86
CA ASP A 104 -7.56 15.83 3.04
C ASP A 104 -7.65 16.83 1.87
N ASP A 105 -6.92 17.95 1.96
CA ASP A 105 -6.88 18.99 0.93
C ASP A 105 -5.91 18.65 -0.20
N VAL A 106 -4.90 17.81 0.07
CA VAL A 106 -3.86 17.43 -0.89
C VAL A 106 -4.33 16.25 -1.73
N LYS A 107 -4.31 16.36 -3.06
CA LYS A 107 -4.66 15.30 -3.99
C LYS A 107 -3.55 15.06 -5.02
N ARG A 108 -3.50 13.85 -5.57
CA ARG A 108 -2.62 13.52 -6.70
C ARG A 108 -3.34 13.84 -8.00
N THR A 109 -2.68 14.57 -8.89
CA THR A 109 -3.15 14.85 -10.25
C THR A 109 -2.91 13.66 -11.17
N GLU A 110 -3.55 13.64 -12.34
CA GLU A 110 -3.32 12.63 -13.38
C GLU A 110 -1.85 12.56 -13.82
N ASP A 111 -1.16 13.70 -13.81
CA ASP A 111 0.28 13.82 -14.08
C ASP A 111 1.17 13.30 -12.95
N GLY A 112 0.58 12.77 -11.87
CA GLY A 112 1.29 12.21 -10.72
C GLY A 112 1.82 13.24 -9.72
N ARG A 113 1.62 14.55 -9.94
CA ARG A 113 2.04 15.62 -9.03
C ARG A 113 1.03 15.83 -7.90
N LEU A 114 1.52 16.22 -6.72
CA LEU A 114 0.69 16.58 -5.59
C LEU A 114 0.28 18.06 -5.67
N VAL A 115 -1.02 18.30 -5.60
CA VAL A 115 -1.65 19.62 -5.57
C VAL A 115 -2.59 19.71 -4.39
N ALA A 116 -2.77 20.89 -3.83
CA ALA A 116 -3.73 21.14 -2.78
C ALA A 116 -4.93 21.91 -3.32
N THR A 117 -6.12 21.57 -2.82
CA THR A 117 -7.35 22.30 -3.11
C THR A 117 -7.56 23.31 -1.98
N SER A 118 -7.56 24.59 -2.30
CA SER A 118 -7.86 25.67 -1.37
C SER A 118 -9.11 26.43 -1.86
N GLU A 119 -9.66 27.30 -1.02
CA GLU A 119 -10.78 28.18 -1.38
C GLU A 119 -10.49 29.05 -2.61
N ASN A 120 -9.21 29.39 -2.80
CA ASN A 120 -8.73 30.21 -3.92
C ASN A 120 -8.34 29.39 -5.17
N GLY A 121 -8.62 28.08 -5.18
CA GLY A 121 -8.35 27.18 -6.30
C GLY A 121 -7.25 26.14 -6.00
N THR A 122 -6.68 25.58 -7.07
CA THR A 122 -5.66 24.52 -6.98
C THR A 122 -4.26 25.11 -6.89
N LEU A 123 -3.53 24.78 -5.83
CA LEU A 123 -2.15 25.23 -5.58
C LEU A 123 -1.17 24.06 -5.65
N SER A 124 0.10 24.36 -5.92
CA SER A 124 1.16 23.37 -5.76
C SER A 124 1.28 22.98 -4.28
N LEU A 125 1.65 21.72 -3.98
CA LEU A 125 1.84 21.28 -2.59
C LEU A 125 2.75 22.22 -1.79
N ARG A 126 3.86 22.66 -2.42
CA ARG A 126 4.85 23.51 -1.78
C ARG A 126 4.30 24.89 -1.42
N ASP A 127 3.55 25.50 -2.33
CA ASP A 127 3.02 26.85 -2.11
C ASP A 127 1.88 26.82 -1.10
N TYR A 128 1.03 25.79 -1.16
CA TYR A 128 0.00 25.53 -0.16
C TYR A 128 0.60 25.38 1.24
N LEU A 129 1.63 24.54 1.40
CA LEU A 129 2.27 24.33 2.70
C LEU A 129 2.94 25.58 3.25
N LYS A 130 3.54 26.42 2.40
CA LYS A 130 4.09 27.72 2.83
C LYS A 130 3.00 28.65 3.34
N GLN A 131 1.88 28.72 2.62
CA GLN A 131 0.73 29.53 3.03
C GLN A 131 0.17 29.04 4.36
N PHE A 132 -0.05 27.72 4.49
CA PHE A 132 -0.51 27.08 5.72
C PHE A 132 0.40 27.41 6.92
N VAL A 133 1.73 27.28 6.77
CA VAL A 133 2.68 27.58 7.85
C VAL A 133 2.73 29.07 8.18
N ALA A 134 2.51 29.96 7.21
CA ALA A 134 2.44 31.41 7.44
C ALA A 134 1.17 31.82 8.19
N GLU A 135 0.04 31.18 7.90
CA GLU A 135 -1.24 31.39 8.58
C GLU A 135 -1.26 30.77 9.97
N ASN A 136 -0.45 29.74 10.20
CA ASN A 136 -0.42 28.96 11.44
C ASN A 136 1.01 28.93 12.05
N PRO A 137 1.52 30.06 12.57
CA PRO A 137 2.87 30.15 13.13
C PRO A 137 3.07 29.29 14.39
N GLU A 138 2.02 28.79 15.04
CA GLU A 138 2.09 27.89 16.20
C GLU A 138 2.72 26.53 15.88
N PHE A 139 2.80 26.18 14.60
CA PHE A 139 3.49 24.98 14.14
C PHE A 139 5.01 25.19 14.05
N LEU A 140 5.49 26.43 14.01
CA LEU A 140 6.90 26.75 13.99
C LEU A 140 7.48 26.76 15.41
N PRO A 141 8.81 26.55 15.57
CA PRO A 141 9.45 26.70 16.87
C PRO A 141 9.28 28.14 17.33
N ALA A 142 9.13 28.35 18.64
CA ALA A 142 9.15 29.68 19.21
C ALA A 142 10.45 30.38 18.79
N ARG A 143 10.34 31.30 17.82
CA ARG A 143 11.43 32.18 17.46
C ARG A 143 11.47 33.19 18.58
N ASN A 144 12.25 32.88 19.61
CA ASN A 144 12.66 33.87 20.59
C ASN A 144 13.36 34.95 19.78
N LEU A 145 12.60 36.00 19.45
CA LEU A 145 13.11 37.21 18.83
C LEU A 145 14.09 37.77 19.86
N GLY A 146 15.36 37.39 19.72
CA GLY A 146 16.45 37.91 20.54
C GLY A 146 16.52 39.41 20.30
N GLY A 147 15.89 40.17 21.19
CA GLY A 147 15.77 41.62 21.13
C GLY A 147 15.64 42.21 22.52
N SER A 148 16.80 42.52 23.10
CA SER A 148 17.07 43.52 24.14
C SER A 148 16.27 43.49 25.45
N GLY A 149 16.89 42.84 26.45
CA GLY A 149 17.32 43.57 27.63
C GLY A 149 16.33 43.79 28.77
N VAL A 150 15.71 42.74 29.32
CA VAL A 150 15.40 42.68 30.77
C VAL A 150 15.05 41.24 31.13
N GLY A 151 15.96 40.55 31.82
CA GLY A 151 15.66 39.29 32.48
C GLY A 151 14.75 39.56 33.67
N ALA A 152 13.44 39.52 33.47
CA ALA A 152 12.46 39.53 34.54
C ALA A 152 12.09 38.09 34.92
N GLY A 153 12.84 37.55 35.88
CA GLY A 153 12.35 36.70 36.95
C GLY A 153 11.75 35.33 36.58
N GLN A 154 12.58 34.29 36.65
CA GLN A 154 12.12 33.03 37.23
C GLN A 154 13.17 32.49 38.21
N ARG A 155 12.70 32.36 39.45
CA ARG A 155 13.41 31.81 40.60
C ARG A 155 13.85 30.38 40.30
N LEU A 156 15.15 30.15 40.23
CA LEU A 156 15.83 28.92 40.65
C LEU A 156 17.21 29.36 41.13
N ALA A 157 17.56 28.96 42.34
CA ALA A 157 18.79 29.32 43.02
C ALA A 157 20.04 29.06 42.12
N PRO A 158 21.03 29.97 42.06
CA PRO A 158 22.30 29.64 41.46
C PRO A 158 23.14 28.92 42.52
N GLN A 159 22.97 27.61 42.62
CA GLN A 159 23.98 26.75 43.23
C GLN A 159 24.24 25.57 42.33
N SER A 160 24.89 25.84 41.22
CA SER A 160 25.75 24.87 40.56
C SER A 160 26.81 25.65 39.80
N GLY A 161 28.02 25.68 40.36
CA GLY A 161 29.20 25.92 39.55
C GLY A 161 29.28 24.91 38.40
N PRO A 162 30.16 25.11 37.42
CA PRO A 162 30.31 24.18 36.30
C PRO A 162 30.46 22.76 36.87
N ALA A 163 29.50 21.88 36.54
CA ALA A 163 29.54 20.49 36.98
C ALA A 163 30.87 19.90 36.50
N ILE A 164 31.75 19.59 37.44
CA ILE A 164 33.05 18.99 37.14
C ILE A 164 32.75 17.59 36.61
N ASP A 165 33.08 17.40 35.35
CA ASP A 165 32.93 16.15 34.63
C ASP A 165 33.93 15.13 35.22
N LEU A 166 33.42 14.23 36.07
CA LEU A 166 34.22 13.28 36.86
C LEU A 166 35.06 12.34 35.97
N ASP A 167 34.64 12.10 34.73
CA ASP A 167 35.34 11.26 33.75
C ASP A 167 36.62 11.90 33.18
N LYS A 168 36.83 13.20 33.45
CA LYS A 168 38.02 13.97 33.03
C LYS A 168 39.11 14.02 34.10
N ILE A 169 38.86 13.53 35.32
CA ILE A 169 39.86 13.50 36.39
C ILE A 169 40.87 12.39 36.07
N ARG A 170 42.02 12.75 35.51
CA ARG A 170 43.11 11.82 35.17
C ARG A 170 44.44 12.26 35.81
N PRO A 171 45.33 11.32 36.18
CA PRO A 171 46.69 11.66 36.59
C PRO A 171 47.41 12.39 35.44
N GLY A 172 47.75 13.66 35.63
CA GLY A 172 48.37 14.52 34.59
C GLY A 172 47.50 15.68 34.07
N MET A 173 46.38 16.00 34.73
CA MET A 173 45.56 17.19 34.43
C MET A 173 46.32 18.51 34.75
N ASN A 174 45.88 19.63 34.16
CA ASN A 174 46.45 20.96 34.42
C ASN A 174 46.39 21.29 35.93
N PRO A 175 47.50 21.75 36.55
CA PRO A 175 47.54 22.07 37.99
C PRO A 175 46.42 23.03 38.45
N GLU A 176 46.04 24.01 37.63
CA GLU A 176 44.96 24.95 37.97
C GLU A 176 43.58 24.28 38.04
N GLU A 177 43.34 23.27 37.20
CA GLU A 177 42.09 22.52 37.18
C GLU A 177 42.01 21.54 38.34
N LEU A 178 43.14 20.91 38.69
CA LEU A 178 43.26 20.06 39.87
C LEU A 178 42.95 20.82 41.16
N GLU A 179 43.41 22.06 41.28
CA GLU A 179 43.15 22.88 42.45
C GLU A 179 41.68 23.26 42.57
N ARG A 180 41.00 23.56 41.45
CA ARG A 180 39.55 23.78 41.42
C ARG A 180 38.76 22.53 41.79
N VAL A 181 39.16 21.36 41.32
CA VAL A 181 38.55 20.08 41.69
C VAL A 181 38.71 19.82 43.19
N ARG A 182 39.89 20.08 43.76
CA ARG A 182 40.14 19.93 45.20
C ARG A 182 39.26 20.87 46.03
N GLN A 183 39.08 22.11 45.60
CA GLN A 183 38.22 23.08 46.29
C GLN A 183 36.75 22.64 46.28
N GLU A 184 36.25 22.13 45.15
CA GLU A 184 34.86 21.69 45.05
C GLU A 184 34.61 20.38 45.84
N VAL A 185 35.56 19.44 45.84
CA VAL A 185 35.49 18.23 46.67
C VAL A 185 35.50 18.58 48.17
N ALA A 186 36.34 19.53 48.60
CA ALA A 186 36.38 19.98 50.00
C ALA A 186 35.05 20.66 50.42
N LYS A 187 34.42 21.40 49.52
CA LYS A 187 33.13 22.05 49.73
C LYS A 187 31.97 21.05 49.81
N ILE A 188 31.98 20.03 48.97
CA ILE A 188 30.98 18.94 49.04
C ILE A 188 31.19 18.15 50.33
N ALA A 189 32.43 17.80 50.68
CA ALA A 189 32.76 17.08 51.89
C ALA A 189 32.29 17.82 53.16
N SER A 190 32.49 19.15 53.22
CA SER A 190 32.02 19.96 54.36
C SER A 190 30.49 20.06 54.45
N GLN A 191 29.81 20.09 53.31
CA GLN A 191 28.34 20.05 53.25
C GLN A 191 27.77 18.68 53.64
N THR A 192 28.46 17.58 53.33
CA THR A 192 28.01 16.22 53.68
C THR A 192 28.38 15.79 55.09
N LEU A 193 29.47 16.33 55.67
CA LEU A 193 29.98 15.91 56.98
C LEU A 193 29.57 16.86 58.12
N GLY A 194 29.18 18.10 57.83
CA GLY A 194 28.65 19.06 58.80
C GLY A 194 27.16 18.92 59.12
N GLY A 195 26.51 17.86 58.64
CA GLY A 195 25.11 17.53 58.86
C GLY A 195 24.93 16.36 59.84
N GLN A 196 25.33 16.54 61.09
CA GLN A 196 24.78 15.87 62.27
C GLN A 196 24.69 16.86 63.43
#